data_AF-A0A535S5A3-F1
#
_entry.id   AF-A0A535S5A3-F1
#
_cell.length_a   1.000
_cell.length_b   1.000
_cell.length_c   1.000
_cell.angle_alpha   90.00
_cell.angle_beta   90.00
_cell.angle_gamma   90.00
#
_symmetry.space_group_name_H-M   'P 1'
#
loop_
_entity.id
_entity.type
_entity.pdbx_description
1 polymer ?
#
loop_
_entity_poly.entity_id
_entity_poly.type
_entity_poly.pdbx_seq_one_letter_code
_entity_poly.pdbx_strand_id
1 'polypeptide(L)'
;MNVIRRLALPASLAVTLAVFGLSTAASADPGTIVRFDAMAPVTGPYVGAANPIRGVPGGGLPWMIGNGRGSLDRDGRLVVRVDDLVLANHAPVPPALRGTNPIPQFKAIVSCQTIGADGSATVSNVSTATFPASSEGDSTIRATVRLPHPCIAPIVFVTSPGGAWFAATGN
;
A
#
# COMPACT_ATOMS: atom_id res chain seq x y z
N MET A 1 -44.90 -25.73 78.65
CA MET A 1 -43.80 -25.30 79.55
C MET A 1 -42.50 -25.29 78.76
N ASN A 2 -41.65 -24.29 79.01
CA ASN A 2 -40.39 -23.93 78.35
C ASN A 2 -40.49 -23.29 76.96
N VAL A 3 -39.75 -22.24 76.59
CA VAL A 3 -39.11 -21.07 77.23
C VAL A 3 -38.60 -20.26 76.03
N ILE A 4 -38.69 -18.93 76.11
CA ILE A 4 -38.27 -17.95 75.09
C ILE A 4 -36.76 -18.06 74.79
N ARG A 5 -36.35 -17.85 73.53
CA ARG A 5 -35.12 -17.11 73.20
C ARG A 5 -35.20 -16.42 71.84
N ARG A 6 -35.16 -15.09 71.89
CA ARG A 6 -35.05 -14.16 70.75
C ARG A 6 -33.62 -14.24 70.18
N LEU A 7 -33.47 -14.13 68.86
CA LEU A 7 -32.26 -13.62 68.22
C LEU A 7 -32.66 -12.95 66.90
N ALA A 8 -32.37 -11.66 66.83
CA ALA A 8 -32.54 -10.81 65.65
C ALA A 8 -31.38 -11.03 64.67
N LEU A 9 -31.65 -11.00 63.37
CA LEU A 9 -30.63 -10.81 62.33
C LEU A 9 -31.00 -9.58 61.46
N PRO A 10 -30.04 -8.69 61.16
CA PRO A 10 -30.26 -7.47 60.41
C PRO A 10 -30.31 -7.69 58.89
N ALA A 11 -30.98 -6.75 58.22
CA ALA A 11 -31.13 -6.67 56.77
C ALA A 11 -29.80 -6.29 56.07
N SER A 12 -29.48 -7.01 54.99
CA SER A 12 -28.37 -6.69 54.08
C SER A 12 -28.94 -6.37 52.70
N LEU A 13 -29.06 -5.08 52.37
CA LEU A 13 -29.45 -4.62 51.03
C LEU A 13 -28.18 -4.49 50.17
N ALA A 14 -27.92 -5.48 49.31
CA ALA A 14 -26.83 -5.42 48.33
C ALA A 14 -27.34 -4.80 47.02
N VAL A 15 -26.93 -3.55 46.74
CA VAL A 15 -27.15 -2.91 45.44
C VAL A 15 -25.92 -3.20 44.57
N THR A 16 -26.06 -4.09 43.59
CA THR A 16 -25.05 -4.38 42.58
C THR A 16 -25.20 -3.44 41.39
N LEU A 17 -24.32 -2.43 41.25
CA LEU A 17 -24.17 -1.65 40.02
C LEU A 17 -23.48 -2.51 38.96
N ALA A 18 -24.22 -2.94 37.94
CA ALA A 18 -23.64 -3.53 36.74
C ALA A 18 -23.09 -2.42 35.83
N VAL A 19 -21.76 -2.22 35.87
CA VAL A 19 -21.06 -1.37 34.90
C VAL A 19 -20.88 -2.18 33.62
N PHE A 20 -21.70 -1.91 32.61
CA PHE A 20 -21.48 -2.42 31.25
C PHE A 20 -20.27 -1.68 30.67
N GLY A 21 -19.11 -2.34 30.67
CA GLY A 21 -17.92 -1.86 29.96
C GLY A 21 -18.18 -1.88 28.45
N LEU A 22 -18.26 -0.70 27.83
CA LEU A 22 -18.15 -0.60 26.37
C LEU A 22 -16.72 -0.93 25.99
N SER A 23 -16.49 -2.17 25.55
CA SER A 23 -15.24 -2.57 24.92
C SER A 23 -15.13 -1.86 23.57
N THR A 24 -14.43 -0.73 23.53
CA THR A 24 -13.94 -0.18 22.27
C THR A 24 -12.97 -1.21 21.69
N ALA A 25 -13.37 -1.95 20.66
CA ALA A 25 -12.47 -2.81 19.92
C ALA A 25 -11.34 -1.93 19.37
N ALA A 26 -10.18 -1.96 20.01
CA ALA A 26 -8.98 -1.34 19.46
C ALA A 26 -8.70 -2.05 18.14
N SER A 27 -8.73 -1.33 17.02
CA SER A 27 -8.25 -1.89 15.76
C SER A 27 -6.79 -2.25 15.97
N ALA A 28 -6.45 -3.54 15.95
CA ALA A 28 -5.07 -3.97 15.98
C ALA A 28 -4.35 -3.28 14.81
N ASP A 29 -3.22 -2.61 15.08
CA ASP A 29 -2.34 -2.12 14.02
C ASP A 29 -1.90 -3.35 13.21
N PRO A 30 -2.30 -3.48 11.94
CA PRO A 30 -1.97 -4.67 11.14
C PRO A 30 -0.46 -4.81 10.92
N GLY A 31 0.33 -3.78 11.26
CA GLY A 31 1.77 -3.78 11.14
C GLY A 31 2.19 -3.38 9.74
N THR A 32 3.02 -2.34 9.65
CA THR A 32 3.57 -1.88 8.37
C THR A 32 4.60 -2.89 7.85
N ILE A 33 4.44 -3.36 6.60
CA ILE A 33 5.45 -4.17 5.90
C ILE A 33 6.51 -3.24 5.30
N VAL A 34 6.06 -2.19 4.60
CA VAL A 34 6.95 -1.20 3.98
C VAL A 34 6.38 0.20 4.17
N ARG A 35 7.27 1.13 4.50
CA ARG A 35 7.06 2.57 4.40
C ARG A 35 8.17 3.14 3.52
N PHE A 36 7.82 4.08 2.65
CA PHE A 36 8.77 4.73 1.76
C PHE A 36 8.44 6.20 1.63
N ASP A 37 9.49 7.00 1.53
CA ASP A 37 9.43 8.45 1.30
C ASP A 37 10.20 8.85 0.03
N ALA A 38 10.62 7.87 -0.78
CA ALA A 38 11.26 8.06 -2.07
C ALA A 38 10.86 6.97 -3.06
N MET A 39 10.85 7.34 -4.34
CA MET A 39 10.72 6.42 -5.48
C MET A 39 11.71 6.82 -6.57
N ALA A 40 12.32 5.82 -7.21
CA ALA A 40 13.18 6.01 -8.38
C ALA A 40 12.33 5.99 -9.65
N PRO A 41 12.51 6.95 -10.57
CA PRO A 41 11.79 6.95 -11.85
C PRO A 41 12.43 6.01 -12.87
N VAL A 42 11.70 5.70 -13.95
CA VAL A 42 12.26 5.02 -15.12
C VAL A 42 13.30 5.90 -15.80
N THR A 43 14.54 5.41 -15.87
CA THR A 43 15.64 6.08 -16.56
C THR A 43 16.68 5.09 -17.08
N GLY A 44 17.54 5.55 -17.98
CA GLY A 44 18.66 4.79 -18.53
C GLY A 44 18.24 3.41 -19.07
N PRO A 45 18.88 2.30 -18.62
CA PRO A 45 18.60 0.96 -19.15
C PRO A 45 17.21 0.44 -18.80
N TYR A 46 16.50 1.07 -17.85
CA TYR A 46 15.16 0.68 -17.47
C TYR A 46 14.06 1.27 -18.36
N VAL A 47 14.40 2.13 -19.33
CA VAL A 47 13.44 2.60 -20.33
C VAL A 47 13.03 1.44 -21.25
N GLY A 48 11.72 1.21 -21.35
CA GLY A 48 11.14 0.11 -22.12
C GLY A 48 11.24 -1.25 -21.42
N ALA A 49 11.10 -2.31 -22.20
CA ALA A 49 10.92 -3.68 -21.69
C ALA A 49 12.23 -4.49 -21.56
N ALA A 50 13.38 -3.92 -21.91
CA ALA A 50 14.65 -4.65 -21.98
C ALA A 50 15.15 -5.15 -20.61
N ASN A 51 14.95 -4.34 -19.56
CA ASN A 51 15.42 -4.65 -18.21
C ASN A 51 14.24 -4.56 -17.22
N PRO A 52 13.30 -5.51 -17.24
CA PRO A 52 12.13 -5.47 -16.36
C PRO A 52 12.54 -5.76 -14.91
N ILE A 53 11.93 -5.05 -13.95
CA ILE A 53 12.10 -5.36 -12.53
C ILE A 53 11.05 -6.39 -12.17
N ARG A 54 11.48 -7.63 -11.85
CA ARG A 54 10.58 -8.73 -11.48
C ARG A 54 9.44 -8.94 -12.50
N GLY A 55 9.78 -8.86 -13.78
CA GLY A 55 8.84 -9.01 -14.89
C GLY A 55 7.95 -7.78 -15.16
N VAL A 56 8.09 -6.69 -14.41
CA VAL A 56 7.38 -5.42 -14.69
C VAL A 56 8.24 -4.56 -15.62
N PRO A 57 7.83 -4.31 -16.88
CA PRO A 57 8.61 -3.53 -17.84
C PRO A 57 8.54 -2.03 -17.51
N GLY A 58 9.59 -1.28 -17.82
CA GLY A 58 9.57 0.17 -17.67
C GLY A 58 8.74 0.86 -18.76
N GLY A 59 8.32 2.09 -18.48
CA GLY A 59 7.69 2.97 -19.45
C GLY A 59 8.59 3.18 -20.68
N GLY A 60 7.97 3.37 -21.85
CA GLY A 60 8.70 3.48 -23.13
C GLY A 60 9.50 4.77 -23.32
N LEU A 61 9.41 5.71 -22.39
CA LEU A 61 10.18 6.96 -22.35
C LEU A 61 10.70 7.16 -20.92
N PRO A 62 11.78 7.94 -20.72
CA PRO A 62 12.27 8.26 -19.38
C PRO A 62 11.26 9.14 -18.63
N TRP A 63 11.14 8.88 -17.34
CA TRP A 63 10.29 9.62 -16.41
C TRP A 63 11.16 10.37 -15.41
N MET A 64 10.56 11.34 -14.75
CA MET A 64 11.08 11.98 -13.55
C MET A 64 9.96 12.07 -12.53
N ILE A 65 10.33 12.21 -11.26
CA ILE A 65 9.41 12.34 -10.15
C ILE A 65 9.93 13.40 -9.20
N GLY A 66 9.03 14.28 -8.72
CA GLY A 66 9.37 15.23 -7.66
C GLY A 66 9.36 14.55 -6.30
N ASN A 67 8.27 13.87 -5.97
CA ASN A 67 8.10 13.15 -4.71
C ASN A 67 7.24 11.89 -4.86
N GLY A 68 7.59 10.84 -4.13
CA GLY A 68 6.84 9.59 -4.09
C GLY A 68 6.91 8.97 -2.70
N ARG A 69 5.76 8.81 -2.04
CA ARG A 69 5.68 8.33 -0.66
C ARG A 69 4.48 7.43 -0.43
N GLY A 70 4.57 6.56 0.58
CA GLY A 70 3.49 5.64 0.86
C GLY A 70 3.80 4.58 1.90
N SER A 71 2.86 3.66 2.04
CA SER A 71 2.96 2.52 2.94
C SER A 71 2.12 1.34 2.46
N LEU A 72 2.57 0.14 2.83
CA LEU A 72 1.89 -1.13 2.69
C LEU A 72 1.89 -1.84 4.04
N ASP A 73 0.72 -2.27 4.51
CA ASP A 73 0.59 -3.09 5.73
C ASP A 73 0.37 -4.58 5.44
N ARG A 74 0.32 -5.40 6.49
CA ARG A 74 0.16 -6.86 6.37
C ARG A 74 -1.18 -7.31 5.82
N ASP A 75 -2.21 -6.49 5.92
CA ASP A 75 -3.53 -6.76 5.37
C ASP A 75 -3.63 -6.35 3.88
N GLY A 76 -2.54 -5.79 3.33
CA GLY A 76 -2.46 -5.35 1.95
C GLY A 76 -3.08 -3.98 1.71
N ARG A 77 -3.34 -3.19 2.75
CA ARG A 77 -3.73 -1.79 2.58
C ARG A 77 -2.55 -1.01 2.04
N LEU A 78 -2.69 -0.56 0.81
CA LEU A 78 -1.72 0.23 0.08
C LEU A 78 -2.18 1.69 0.02
N VAL A 79 -1.29 2.59 0.41
CA VAL A 79 -1.41 4.03 0.14
C VAL A 79 -0.16 4.47 -0.59
N VAL A 80 -0.33 5.06 -1.77
CA VAL A 80 0.76 5.69 -2.54
C VAL A 80 0.32 7.10 -2.92
N ARG A 81 1.22 8.06 -2.75
CA ARG A 81 1.08 9.39 -3.29
C ARG A 81 2.31 9.71 -4.11
N VAL A 82 2.08 10.19 -5.33
CA VAL A 82 3.11 10.73 -6.21
C VAL A 82 2.75 12.15 -6.54
N ASP A 83 3.75 13.00 -6.54
CA ASP A 83 3.69 14.39 -6.96
C ASP A 83 4.77 14.61 -8.04
N ASP A 84 4.43 15.33 -9.11
CA ASP A 84 5.31 15.59 -10.27
C ASP A 84 5.84 14.32 -11.00
N LEU A 85 5.04 13.24 -11.11
CA LEU A 85 5.43 12.05 -11.91
C LEU A 85 5.15 12.29 -13.40
N VAL A 86 6.15 12.77 -14.12
CA VAL A 86 6.04 13.25 -15.52
C VAL A 86 7.13 12.69 -16.42
N LEU A 87 6.98 12.86 -17.73
CA LEU A 87 8.04 12.55 -18.69
C LEU A 87 9.25 13.48 -18.50
N ALA A 88 10.45 12.92 -18.60
CA ALA A 88 11.67 13.66 -18.31
C ALA A 88 11.92 14.81 -19.32
N ASN A 89 12.62 15.86 -18.86
CA ASN A 89 12.88 17.08 -19.63
C ASN A 89 14.05 16.98 -20.63
N HIS A 90 14.30 15.81 -21.22
CA HIS A 90 15.40 15.59 -22.15
C HIS A 90 15.06 14.53 -23.22
N ALA A 91 15.89 14.41 -24.26
CA ALA A 91 15.75 13.35 -25.25
C ALA A 91 15.86 11.95 -24.59
N PRO A 92 15.12 10.93 -25.05
CA PRO A 92 14.33 10.89 -26.28
C PRO A 92 12.88 11.41 -26.15
N VAL A 93 12.49 12.04 -25.04
CA VAL A 93 11.13 12.57 -24.89
C VAL A 93 10.86 13.66 -25.93
N PRO A 94 9.78 13.55 -26.74
CA PRO A 94 9.37 14.58 -27.68
C PRO A 94 9.18 15.93 -26.98
N PRO A 95 9.66 17.06 -27.56
CA PRO A 95 9.60 18.37 -26.89
C PRO A 95 8.22 18.75 -26.33
N ALA A 96 7.15 18.43 -27.05
CA ALA A 96 5.78 18.74 -26.64
C ALA A 96 5.26 17.94 -25.43
N LEU A 97 5.96 16.87 -25.02
CA LEU A 97 5.57 16.01 -23.90
C LEU A 97 6.44 16.18 -22.66
N ARG A 98 7.55 16.93 -22.76
CA ARG A 98 8.51 17.09 -21.66
C ARG A 98 7.87 17.79 -20.47
N GLY A 99 8.08 17.25 -19.27
CA GLY A 99 7.56 17.82 -18.04
C GLY A 99 6.05 17.67 -17.89
N THR A 100 5.42 16.79 -18.67
CA THR A 100 3.98 16.51 -18.58
C THR A 100 3.74 15.02 -18.37
N ASN A 101 2.61 14.70 -17.76
CA ASN A 101 2.06 13.36 -17.70
C ASN A 101 0.96 13.20 -18.77
N PRO A 102 1.18 12.43 -19.84
CA PRO A 102 0.16 12.16 -20.85
C PRO A 102 -0.82 11.04 -20.45
N ILE A 103 -0.65 10.46 -19.26
CA ILE A 103 -1.39 9.27 -18.82
C ILE A 103 -2.40 9.67 -17.74
N PRO A 104 -3.71 9.76 -18.06
CA PRO A 104 -4.71 10.31 -17.14
C PRO A 104 -5.05 9.39 -15.96
N GLN A 105 -4.50 8.17 -15.95
CA GLN A 105 -4.77 7.16 -14.93
C GLN A 105 -3.52 6.35 -14.61
N PHE A 106 -3.16 6.27 -13.34
CA PHE A 106 -2.14 5.36 -12.85
C PHE A 106 -2.77 4.16 -12.15
N LYS A 107 -2.01 3.08 -11.98
CA LYS A 107 -2.29 2.04 -10.98
C LYS A 107 -1.02 1.73 -10.21
N ALA A 108 -1.15 1.02 -9.11
CA ALA A 108 0.00 0.48 -8.41
C ALA A 108 0.12 -1.03 -8.65
N ILE A 109 1.36 -1.51 -8.66
CA ILE A 109 1.67 -2.94 -8.60
C ILE A 109 2.53 -3.18 -7.36
N VAL A 110 2.11 -4.11 -6.52
CA VAL A 110 2.96 -4.65 -5.43
C VAL A 110 3.59 -5.94 -5.93
N SER A 111 4.91 -5.95 -6.04
CA SER A 111 5.69 -7.13 -6.42
C SER A 111 6.37 -7.74 -5.21
N CYS A 112 6.05 -9.00 -4.92
CA CYS A 112 6.68 -9.77 -3.85
C CYS A 112 7.46 -10.94 -4.45
N GLN A 113 8.56 -11.32 -3.81
CA GLN A 113 9.02 -12.71 -3.88
C GLN A 113 8.18 -13.55 -2.92
N THR A 114 7.82 -14.77 -3.30
CA THR A 114 7.00 -15.67 -2.49
C THR A 114 7.38 -17.13 -2.76
N ILE A 115 6.83 -18.03 -1.96
CA ILE A 115 6.92 -19.47 -2.15
C ILE A 115 5.75 -19.90 -3.03
N GLY A 116 6.03 -20.53 -4.16
CA GLY A 116 5.05 -21.10 -5.08
C GLY A 116 4.38 -22.34 -4.49
N ALA A 117 3.30 -22.81 -5.14
CA ALA A 117 2.58 -24.01 -4.71
C ALA A 117 3.45 -25.29 -4.72
N ASP A 118 4.50 -25.29 -5.56
CA ASP A 118 5.50 -26.35 -5.67
C ASP A 118 6.70 -26.18 -4.72
N GLY A 119 6.66 -25.17 -3.84
CA GLY A 119 7.74 -24.84 -2.91
C GLY A 119 8.88 -24.02 -3.53
N SER A 120 8.81 -23.66 -4.82
CA SER A 120 9.86 -22.88 -5.48
C SER A 120 9.79 -21.38 -5.17
N ALA A 121 10.92 -20.67 -5.32
CA ALA A 121 10.94 -19.21 -5.23
C ALA A 121 10.30 -18.61 -6.50
N THR A 122 9.28 -17.78 -6.33
CA THR A 122 8.54 -17.16 -7.44
C THR A 122 8.29 -15.67 -7.20
N VAL A 123 7.93 -14.95 -8.26
CA VAL A 123 7.49 -13.55 -8.20
C VAL A 123 5.98 -13.50 -8.34
N SER A 124 5.33 -12.71 -7.48
CA SER A 124 3.91 -12.40 -7.60
C SER A 124 3.72 -10.89 -7.71
N ASN A 125 3.05 -10.46 -8.78
CA ASN A 125 2.73 -9.06 -9.05
C ASN A 125 1.23 -8.84 -8.91
N VAL A 126 0.82 -8.10 -7.88
CA VAL A 126 -0.59 -7.82 -7.58
C VAL A 126 -0.90 -6.37 -7.93
N SER A 127 -1.89 -6.15 -8.80
CA SER A 127 -2.28 -4.81 -9.26
C SER A 127 -3.47 -4.25 -8.46
N THR A 128 -3.50 -2.94 -8.29
CA THR A 128 -4.72 -2.22 -7.92
C THR A 128 -5.62 -1.97 -9.14
N ALA A 129 -6.82 -1.42 -8.91
CA ALA A 129 -7.55 -0.69 -9.94
C ALA A 129 -6.80 0.59 -10.36
N THR A 130 -7.30 1.28 -11.39
CA THR A 130 -6.75 2.58 -11.81
C THR A 130 -7.28 3.73 -10.97
N PHE A 131 -6.46 4.78 -10.84
CA PHE A 131 -6.73 6.02 -10.11
C PHE A 131 -6.41 7.20 -11.02
N PRO A 132 -7.15 8.33 -10.93
CA PRO A 132 -6.86 9.52 -11.72
C PRO A 132 -5.43 10.04 -11.47
N ALA A 133 -4.82 10.59 -12.52
CA ALA A 133 -3.58 11.34 -12.46
C ALA A 133 -3.74 12.65 -13.23
N SER A 134 -3.17 13.75 -12.72
CA SER A 134 -3.22 15.05 -13.38
C SER A 134 -2.20 15.15 -14.53
N SER A 135 -2.27 16.21 -15.34
CA SER A 135 -1.26 16.53 -16.35
C SER A 135 0.11 16.86 -15.75
N GLU A 136 0.14 17.28 -14.49
CA GLU A 136 1.34 17.55 -13.70
C GLU A 136 1.90 16.26 -13.07
N GLY A 137 1.21 15.12 -13.20
CA GLY A 137 1.69 13.83 -12.68
C GLY A 137 1.30 13.52 -11.24
N ASP A 138 0.37 14.28 -10.67
CA ASP A 138 -0.09 14.05 -9.31
C ASP A 138 -1.12 12.93 -9.25
N SER A 139 -0.95 12.00 -8.31
CA SER A 139 -1.95 10.95 -8.06
C SER A 139 -1.91 10.43 -6.62
N THR A 140 -3.07 10.00 -6.14
CA THR A 140 -3.20 9.32 -4.84
C THR A 140 -3.93 8.00 -5.02
N ILE A 141 -3.22 6.90 -4.73
CA ILE A 141 -3.70 5.53 -4.82
C ILE A 141 -3.99 5.05 -3.41
N ARG A 142 -5.22 4.60 -3.16
CA ARG A 142 -5.65 3.97 -1.90
C ARG A 142 -6.43 2.72 -2.21
N ALA A 143 -5.85 1.57 -1.93
CA ALA A 143 -6.43 0.28 -2.27
C ALA A 143 -6.10 -0.78 -1.22
N THR A 144 -6.84 -1.88 -1.24
CA THR A 144 -6.45 -3.12 -0.57
C THR A 144 -6.10 -4.14 -1.64
N VAL A 145 -4.88 -4.69 -1.59
CA VAL A 145 -4.39 -5.72 -2.50
C VAL A 145 -4.30 -7.06 -1.79
N ARG A 146 -4.55 -8.16 -2.50
CA ARG A 146 -4.39 -9.50 -1.96
C ARG A 146 -2.93 -9.92 -2.07
N LEU A 147 -2.14 -9.65 -1.03
CA LEU A 147 -0.73 -10.03 -1.00
C LEU A 147 -0.56 -11.56 -0.96
N PRO A 148 0.48 -12.11 -1.62
CA PRO A 148 0.89 -13.49 -1.36
C PRO A 148 1.43 -13.61 0.07
N HIS A 149 1.47 -14.83 0.59
CA HIS A 149 2.07 -15.11 1.89
C HIS A 149 3.13 -16.22 1.76
N PRO A 150 4.41 -15.95 2.09
CA PRO A 150 4.95 -14.66 2.52
C PRO A 150 5.10 -13.65 1.36
N CYS A 151 5.03 -12.35 1.66
CA CYS A 151 5.42 -11.30 0.72
C CYS A 151 6.84 -10.80 1.08
N ILE A 152 7.85 -11.37 0.43
CA ILE A 152 9.27 -11.10 0.69
C ILE A 152 9.75 -9.95 -0.20
N ALA A 153 10.46 -9.00 0.41
CA ALA A 153 11.08 -7.85 -0.26
C ALA A 153 10.10 -7.13 -1.22
N PRO A 154 8.96 -6.61 -0.74
CA PRO A 154 7.97 -5.96 -1.59
C PRO A 154 8.55 -4.73 -2.29
N ILE A 155 8.23 -4.60 -3.57
CA ILE A 155 8.47 -3.40 -4.38
C ILE A 155 7.11 -2.83 -4.74
N VAL A 156 6.91 -1.53 -4.52
CA VAL A 156 5.70 -0.84 -4.98
C VAL A 156 6.05 -0.03 -6.23
N PHE A 157 5.33 -0.28 -7.31
CA PHE A 157 5.41 0.47 -8.55
C PHE A 157 4.21 1.40 -8.69
N VAL A 158 4.42 2.56 -9.30
CA VAL A 158 3.36 3.33 -9.97
C VAL A 158 3.50 3.11 -11.46
N THR A 159 2.41 2.73 -12.13
CA THR A 159 2.44 2.24 -13.51
C THR A 159 1.36 2.87 -14.37
N SER A 160 1.51 2.71 -15.69
CA SER A 160 0.41 2.88 -16.65
C SER A 160 -0.73 1.90 -16.35
N PRO A 161 -1.94 2.11 -16.91
CA PRO A 161 -3.03 1.13 -16.83
C PRO A 161 -2.61 -0.25 -17.37
N GLY A 162 -1.77 -0.26 -18.41
CA GLY A 162 -1.21 -1.46 -19.03
C GLY A 162 -0.13 -2.17 -18.20
N GLY A 163 0.39 -1.55 -17.13
CA GLY A 163 1.35 -2.17 -16.21
C GLY A 163 2.82 -1.89 -16.49
N ALA A 164 3.15 -0.98 -17.40
CA ALA A 164 4.52 -0.48 -17.53
C ALA A 164 4.80 0.52 -16.40
N TRP A 165 5.86 0.31 -15.62
CA TRP A 165 6.15 1.15 -14.45
C TRP A 165 6.76 2.49 -14.86
N PHE A 166 6.51 3.52 -14.06
CA PHE A 166 7.03 4.88 -14.22
C PHE A 166 7.93 5.27 -13.05
N ALA A 167 7.56 4.81 -11.85
CA ALA A 167 8.38 4.92 -10.64
C ALA A 167 8.27 3.64 -9.80
N ALA A 168 9.32 3.32 -9.06
CA ALA A 168 9.38 2.19 -8.14
C ALA A 168 9.98 2.62 -6.80
N THR A 169 9.59 2.00 -5.68
CA THR A 169 10.25 2.22 -4.39
C THR A 169 11.75 2.00 -4.48
N GLY A 170 12.53 2.99 -4.08
CA GLY A 170 13.98 3.07 -4.30
C GLY A 170 14.43 4.53 -4.44
N ASN A 171 15.71 4.76 -4.69
CA ASN A 171 16.30 6.08 -4.94
C ASN A 171 17.31 5.99 -6.08
#